data_AF-A0A2V7UDC1-F1
#
_entry.id   AF-A0A2V7UDC1-F1
#
_cell.length_a   1.000
_cell.length_b   1.000
_cell.length_c   1.000
_cell.angle_alpha   90.00
_cell.angle_beta   90.00
_cell.angle_gamma   90.00
#
_symmetry.space_group_name_H-M   'P 1'
#
loop_
_entity.id
_entity.type
_entity.pdbx_description
1 polymer ?
#
loop_
_entity_poly.entity_id
_entity_poly.type
_entity_poly.pdbx_seq_one_letter_code
_entity_poly.pdbx_strand_id
1 'polypeptide(L)'
;DGHVSRVKHHLGLTTGDEPQAVEFARLGKRLFGLFARIKRDGGRLRVLLCSETVSDFLVKALGLTHGPSARLKRIPDAILRSPRWVVAAFLRAYFDCDGYAGSQGVILSTSSEVMSQQVQLLLLNFGMLSRRRPQKDGCWHVAVLGLERKQKALQKYIDGHRWFLEEHWDDEVVSIEHGRADVYDISVEETHRYAAGGFINHNSYWHSTIMTQRALNDSEVIDFADHHSGTLAMTPGRVNPYKIGIELFREIEDRWNKGKFGKDYDDCDDLEVKKRWDRKLGLGRQKIFEVRKIYNDIGLIDAFMTEEFCERLKLYVYGHDTRTGRPVIVSKDWRKVKERLLFSLTNLGQPIVHVVDANYGNRGERVPLDVEKARDTLKNLHRIWRRPVHIETMDDERGRLLSYDGAEHKTTRL
;
A
#
# COMPACT_ATOMS: atom_id res chain seq x y z
N ASP A 1 5.28 20.47 25.01
CA ASP A 1 5.00 21.29 26.24
C ASP A 1 4.34 20.67 27.51
N GLY A 2 3.61 19.55 27.45
CA GLY A 2 2.93 18.99 28.66
C GLY A 2 3.81 18.16 29.61
N HIS A 3 3.49 18.15 30.92
CA HIS A 3 4.11 17.30 31.94
C HIS A 3 3.07 16.69 32.92
N VAL A 4 3.33 15.47 33.40
CA VAL A 4 2.56 14.83 34.47
C VAL A 4 3.50 14.52 35.63
N SER A 5 3.12 14.94 36.84
CA SER A 5 3.84 14.67 38.08
C SER A 5 3.03 13.75 38.97
N ARG A 6 3.53 12.54 39.21
CA ARG A 6 2.92 11.60 40.16
C ARG A 6 3.23 11.94 41.62
N VAL A 7 4.36 12.59 41.90
CA VAL A 7 4.72 13.01 43.26
C VAL A 7 3.84 14.18 43.72
N LYS A 8 3.52 15.10 42.81
CA LYS A 8 2.72 16.30 43.12
C LYS A 8 1.27 16.19 42.61
N HIS A 9 0.87 15.01 42.14
CA HIS A 9 -0.46 14.67 41.61
C HIS A 9 -1.09 15.74 40.71
N HIS A 10 -0.31 16.26 39.76
CA HIS A 10 -0.79 17.25 38.81
C HIS A 10 -0.37 16.96 37.38
N LEU A 11 -1.22 17.39 36.45
CA LEU A 11 -0.89 17.55 35.04
C LEU A 11 -0.71 19.04 34.75
N GLY A 12 0.25 19.38 33.90
CA GLY A 12 0.57 20.75 33.60
C GLY A 12 0.96 21.00 32.16
N LEU A 13 0.66 22.21 31.70
CA LEU A 13 1.10 22.77 30.44
C LEU A 13 1.93 24.01 30.74
N THR A 14 3.09 24.14 30.10
CA THR A 14 3.88 25.37 30.12
C THR A 14 3.95 25.89 28.70
N THR A 15 3.38 27.07 28.43
CA THR A 15 3.30 27.66 27.09
C THR A 15 3.55 29.16 27.13
N GLY A 16 4.09 29.72 26.04
CA GLY A 16 4.17 31.17 25.84
C GLY A 16 2.88 31.76 25.26
N ASP A 17 1.94 30.92 24.83
CA ASP A 17 0.69 31.30 24.18
C ASP A 17 -0.46 31.31 25.20
N GLU A 18 -1.01 32.51 25.44
CA GLU A 18 -2.11 32.70 26.39
C GLU A 18 -3.42 31.99 25.96
N PRO A 19 -3.88 32.08 24.71
CA PRO A 19 -4.96 31.23 24.19
C PRO A 19 -4.81 29.73 24.50
N GLN A 20 -3.61 29.16 24.33
CA GLN A 20 -3.37 27.75 24.65
C GLN A 20 -3.52 27.46 26.15
N ALA A 21 -3.01 28.36 27.00
CA ALA A 21 -3.15 28.25 28.45
C ALA A 21 -4.62 28.28 28.89
N VAL A 22 -5.42 29.17 28.30
CA VAL A 22 -6.85 29.31 28.57
C VAL A 22 -7.63 28.08 28.09
N GLU A 23 -7.36 27.57 26.88
CA GLU A 23 -8.06 26.39 26.37
C GLU A 23 -7.72 25.14 27.18
N PHE A 24 -6.46 24.96 27.59
CA PHE A 24 -6.07 23.85 28.45
C PHE A 24 -6.79 23.89 29.82
N ALA A 25 -6.90 25.08 30.42
CA ALA A 25 -7.68 25.27 31.65
C ALA A 25 -9.18 24.97 31.44
N ARG A 26 -9.74 25.41 30.31
CA ARG A 26 -11.14 25.13 29.94
C ARG A 26 -11.40 23.63 29.76
N LEU A 27 -10.47 22.92 29.12
CA LEU A 27 -10.54 21.47 28.94
C LEU A 27 -10.51 20.74 30.29
N GLY A 28 -9.63 21.16 31.20
CA GLY A 28 -9.59 20.61 32.57
C GLY A 28 -10.93 20.73 33.30
N LYS A 29 -11.55 21.92 33.21
CA LYS A 29 -12.86 22.17 33.84
C LYS A 29 -13.97 21.39 33.15
N ARG A 30 -14.02 21.39 31.82
CA ARG A 30 -15.10 20.76 31.04
C ARG A 30 -15.09 19.24 31.11
N LEU A 31 -13.91 18.62 31.02
CA LEU A 31 -13.78 17.16 30.95
C LEU A 31 -13.74 16.52 32.33
N PHE A 32 -13.16 17.20 33.32
CA PHE A 32 -12.86 16.60 34.63
C PHE A 32 -13.39 17.42 35.82
N GLY A 33 -14.07 18.54 35.59
CA GLY A 33 -14.52 19.42 36.67
C GLY A 33 -13.39 20.12 37.42
N LEU A 34 -12.16 20.11 36.88
CA LEU A 34 -10.98 20.62 37.57
C LEU A 34 -10.71 22.09 37.25
N PHE A 35 -10.49 22.89 38.29
CA PHE A 35 -10.04 24.26 38.14
C PHE A 35 -8.51 24.31 38.01
N ALA A 36 -8.03 24.98 36.97
CA ALA A 36 -6.60 25.15 36.75
C ALA A 36 -6.03 26.29 37.59
N ARG A 37 -4.82 26.10 38.12
CA ARG A 37 -3.99 27.17 38.66
C ARG A 37 -3.06 27.67 37.57
N ILE A 38 -3.22 28.92 37.16
CA ILE A 38 -2.36 29.57 36.17
C ILE A 38 -1.36 30.46 36.91
N LYS A 39 -0.06 30.29 36.64
CA LYS A 39 1.01 31.13 37.19
C LYS A 39 1.90 31.61 36.06
N ARG A 40 2.39 32.85 36.15
CA ARG A 40 3.50 33.31 35.30
C ARG A 40 4.80 32.69 35.80
N ASP A 41 5.58 32.15 34.88
CA ASP A 41 6.89 31.54 35.10
C ASP A 41 7.85 32.13 34.06
N GLY A 42 8.47 33.26 34.42
CA GLY A 42 9.21 34.11 33.48
C GLY A 42 8.31 34.64 32.36
N GLY A 43 8.74 34.46 31.10
CA GLY A 43 7.99 34.84 29.91
C GLY A 43 6.91 33.84 29.47
N ARG A 44 6.60 32.81 30.29
CA ARG A 44 5.63 31.75 29.97
C ARG A 44 4.55 31.63 31.03
N LEU A 45 3.44 31.01 30.67
CA LEU A 45 2.36 30.64 31.56
C LEU A 45 2.47 29.15 31.90
N ARG A 46 2.39 28.86 33.20
CA ARG A 46 2.32 27.51 33.73
C ARG A 46 0.91 27.24 34.25
N VAL A 47 0.21 26.33 33.59
CA VAL A 47 -1.15 25.92 33.93
C VAL A 47 -1.10 24.55 34.60
N LEU A 48 -1.68 24.42 35.80
CA LEU A 48 -1.63 23.21 36.61
C LEU A 48 -3.04 22.76 37.01
N LEU A 49 -3.37 21.50 36.75
CA LEU A 49 -4.57 20.84 37.24
C LEU A 49 -4.16 19.78 38.26
N CYS A 50 -4.66 19.89 39.49
CA CYS A 50 -4.31 18.96 40.58
C CYS A 50 -5.41 17.90 40.71
N SER A 51 -5.08 16.66 40.39
CA SER A 51 -5.97 15.51 40.55
C SER A 51 -5.15 14.22 40.42
N GLU A 52 -5.14 13.43 41.50
CA GLU A 52 -4.52 12.11 41.49
C GLU A 52 -5.23 11.17 40.51
N THR A 53 -6.57 11.12 40.57
CA THR A 53 -7.38 10.25 39.70
C THR A 53 -7.15 10.51 38.22
N VAL A 54 -7.11 11.78 37.79
CA VAL A 54 -6.85 12.12 36.39
C VAL A 54 -5.39 11.83 36.03
N SER A 55 -4.44 12.10 36.93
CA SER A 55 -3.03 11.76 36.69
C SER A 55 -2.84 10.25 36.49
N ASP A 56 -3.46 9.44 37.34
CA ASP A 56 -3.41 7.98 37.26
C ASP A 56 -4.15 7.46 36.02
N PHE A 57 -5.30 8.03 35.66
CA PHE A 57 -5.99 7.68 34.41
C PHE A 57 -5.11 7.94 33.18
N LEU A 58 -4.51 9.12 33.07
CA LEU A 58 -3.66 9.47 31.93
C LEU A 58 -2.43 8.56 31.82
N VAL A 59 -1.81 8.19 32.95
CA VAL A 59 -0.61 7.36 32.96
C VAL A 59 -0.94 5.88 32.82
N LYS A 60 -1.83 5.35 33.67
CA LYS A 60 -2.11 3.91 33.75
C LYS A 60 -3.05 3.42 32.66
N ALA A 61 -4.09 4.21 32.32
CA ALA A 61 -5.08 3.80 31.33
C ALA A 61 -4.72 4.27 29.91
N LEU A 62 -4.25 5.51 29.75
CA LEU A 62 -3.87 6.03 28.43
C LEU A 62 -2.36 5.88 28.11
N GLY A 63 -1.54 5.43 29.06
CA GLY A 63 -0.13 5.14 28.78
C GLY A 63 0.76 6.37 28.59
N LEU A 64 0.37 7.55 29.09
CA LEU A 64 1.23 8.74 29.07
C LEU A 64 2.41 8.57 30.03
N THR A 65 3.56 9.16 29.68
CA THR A 65 4.75 9.15 30.54
C THR A 65 4.68 10.25 31.61
N HIS A 66 5.41 10.05 32.72
CA HIS A 66 5.48 11.00 33.84
C HIS A 66 6.92 11.34 34.20
N GLY A 67 7.13 12.48 34.86
CA GLY A 67 8.46 12.97 35.22
C GLY A 67 9.28 13.45 34.00
N PRO A 68 10.63 13.50 34.11
CA PRO A 68 11.51 13.89 33.01
C PRO A 68 11.61 12.77 31.97
N SER A 69 10.61 12.66 31.10
CA SER A 69 10.41 11.54 30.19
C SER A 69 10.26 11.96 28.73
N ALA A 70 10.77 13.13 28.33
CA ALA A 70 10.54 13.71 27.01
C ALA A 70 10.92 12.76 25.85
N ARG A 71 12.08 12.09 25.96
CA ARG A 71 12.56 11.10 24.97
C ARG A 71 11.75 9.80 24.92
N LEU A 72 10.99 9.51 25.99
CA LEU A 72 10.18 8.30 26.13
C LEU A 72 8.72 8.53 25.75
N LYS A 73 8.33 9.77 25.43
CA LYS A 73 6.95 10.10 25.03
C LYS A 73 6.57 9.31 23.78
N ARG A 74 5.32 8.88 23.72
CA ARG A 74 4.71 8.20 22.57
C ARG A 74 3.25 8.61 22.48
N ILE A 75 2.68 8.52 21.30
CA ILE A 75 1.24 8.69 21.08
C ILE A 75 0.53 7.46 21.70
N PRO A 76 -0.47 7.65 22.58
CA PRO A 76 -1.25 6.56 23.14
C PRO A 76 -1.90 5.66 22.08
N ASP A 77 -1.93 4.36 22.33
CA ASP A 77 -2.62 3.39 21.44
C ASP A 77 -4.10 3.73 21.26
N ALA A 78 -4.73 4.27 22.31
CA ALA A 78 -6.10 4.76 22.25
C ALA A 78 -6.28 5.83 21.16
N ILE A 79 -5.29 6.72 20.96
CA ILE A 79 -5.31 7.72 19.89
C ILE A 79 -5.02 7.06 18.55
N LEU A 80 -4.02 6.18 18.46
CA LEU A 80 -3.66 5.50 17.22
C LEU A 80 -4.81 4.67 16.62
N ARG A 81 -5.67 4.11 17.47
CA ARG A 81 -6.85 3.31 17.08
C ARG A 81 -8.15 4.11 17.02
N SER A 82 -8.09 5.44 17.21
CA SER A 82 -9.29 6.28 17.19
C SER A 82 -9.72 6.68 15.78
N PRO A 83 -10.98 7.08 15.58
CA PRO A 83 -11.45 7.64 14.31
C PRO A 83 -10.65 8.88 13.88
N ARG A 84 -10.60 9.14 12.56
CA ARG A 84 -9.85 10.26 11.95
C ARG A 84 -10.04 11.60 12.67
N TRP A 85 -11.25 11.94 13.11
CA TRP A 85 -11.50 13.24 13.75
C TRP A 85 -10.82 13.39 15.13
N VAL A 86 -10.66 12.31 15.89
CA VAL A 86 -9.93 12.30 17.17
C VAL A 86 -8.44 12.47 16.92
N VAL A 87 -7.90 11.70 15.97
CA VAL A 87 -6.49 11.78 15.58
C VAL A 87 -6.15 13.17 15.05
N ALA A 88 -7.04 13.76 14.24
CA ALA A 88 -6.87 15.12 13.75
C ALA A 88 -6.87 16.15 14.90
N ALA A 89 -7.72 15.99 15.91
CA ALA A 89 -7.73 16.86 17.09
C ALA A 89 -6.43 16.74 17.90
N PHE A 90 -5.91 15.53 18.06
CA PHE A 90 -4.61 15.29 18.70
C PHE A 90 -3.47 15.95 17.92
N LEU A 91 -3.40 15.74 16.60
CA LEU A 91 -2.36 16.33 15.77
C LEU A 91 -2.42 17.86 15.79
N ARG A 92 -3.61 18.48 15.68
CA ARG A 92 -3.76 19.93 15.79
C ARG A 92 -3.16 20.46 17.09
N ALA A 93 -3.60 19.92 18.23
CA ALA A 93 -3.10 20.36 19.54
C ALA A 93 -1.58 20.15 19.68
N TYR A 94 -1.05 19.07 19.12
CA TYR A 94 0.38 18.80 19.19
C TYR A 94 1.21 19.77 18.34
N PHE A 95 0.76 20.07 17.12
CA PHE A 95 1.38 21.08 16.26
C PHE A 95 1.22 22.50 16.81
N ASP A 96 0.10 22.82 17.48
CA ASP A 96 -0.06 24.11 18.15
C ASP A 96 0.96 24.30 19.26
N CYS A 97 1.27 23.23 20.03
CA CYS A 97 2.24 23.31 21.13
C CYS A 97 3.70 23.29 20.65
N ASP A 98 4.07 22.25 19.90
CA ASP A 98 5.49 21.93 19.62
C ASP A 98 5.85 22.17 18.12
N GLY A 99 4.94 22.77 17.35
CA GLY A 99 5.12 23.09 15.93
C GLY A 99 5.49 24.55 15.67
N TYR A 100 6.27 24.78 14.63
CA TYR A 100 6.67 26.13 14.20
C TYR A 100 6.78 26.21 12.67
N ALA A 101 6.65 27.41 12.13
CA ALA A 101 6.85 27.67 10.71
C ALA A 101 8.35 27.81 10.40
N GLY A 102 8.83 27.06 9.40
CA GLY A 102 10.19 27.15 8.89
C GLY A 102 10.22 27.26 7.37
N SER A 103 11.43 27.39 6.79
CA SER A 103 11.62 27.51 5.34
C SER A 103 11.13 26.30 4.53
N GLN A 104 10.92 25.15 5.18
CA GLN A 104 10.43 23.92 4.55
C GLN A 104 8.93 23.64 4.79
N GLY A 105 8.20 24.54 5.46
CA GLY A 105 6.80 24.38 5.81
C GLY A 105 6.56 24.39 7.32
N VAL A 106 5.58 23.64 7.79
CA VAL A 106 5.28 23.50 9.22
C VAL A 106 6.12 22.36 9.79
N ILE A 107 6.92 22.64 10.81
CA ILE A 107 7.87 21.71 11.40
C ILE A 107 7.46 21.42 12.84
N LEU A 108 7.25 20.16 13.16
CA LEU A 108 7.09 19.69 14.54
C LEU A 108 8.45 19.19 15.06
N SER A 109 8.85 19.63 16.25
CA SER A 109 10.08 19.15 16.91
C SER A 109 9.78 18.28 18.13
N THR A 110 10.44 17.13 18.24
CA THR A 110 10.29 16.24 19.39
C THR A 110 11.59 15.50 19.72
N SER A 111 11.88 15.32 21.02
CA SER A 111 13.05 14.56 21.45
C SER A 111 12.81 13.04 21.49
N SER A 112 11.57 12.59 21.24
CA SER A 112 11.21 11.18 21.13
C SER A 112 11.24 10.71 19.69
N GLU A 113 12.12 9.76 19.39
CA GLU A 113 12.17 9.10 18.10
C GLU A 113 10.86 8.38 17.77
N VAL A 114 10.34 7.59 18.72
CA VAL A 114 9.09 6.83 18.55
C VAL A 114 7.92 7.77 18.23
N MET A 115 7.80 8.87 18.96
CA MET A 115 6.73 9.85 18.72
C MET A 115 6.87 10.50 17.35
N SER A 116 8.09 10.80 16.90
CA SER A 116 8.34 11.36 15.57
C SER A 116 7.92 10.40 14.44
N GLN A 117 8.18 9.10 14.59
CA GLN A 117 7.74 8.06 13.65
C GLN A 117 6.21 7.94 13.64
N GLN A 118 5.58 7.89 14.81
CA GLN A 118 4.13 7.80 14.94
C GLN A 118 3.42 9.01 14.31
N VAL A 119 3.92 10.24 14.52
CA VAL A 119 3.37 11.43 13.84
C VAL A 119 3.49 11.32 12.33
N GLN A 120 4.66 10.91 11.81
CA GLN A 120 4.86 10.74 10.37
C GLN A 120 3.84 9.76 9.76
N LEU A 121 3.60 8.63 10.44
CA LEU A 121 2.60 7.63 10.03
C LEU A 121 1.17 8.18 10.08
N LEU A 122 0.81 8.91 11.14
CA LEU A 122 -0.51 9.51 11.25
C LEU A 122 -0.73 10.54 10.14
N LEU A 123 0.25 11.40 9.86
CA LEU A 123 0.18 12.37 8.76
C LEU A 123 0.02 11.68 7.40
N LEU A 124 0.75 10.59 7.16
CA LEU A 124 0.59 9.78 5.95
C LEU A 124 -0.83 9.23 5.83
N ASN A 125 -1.44 8.76 6.92
CA ASN A 125 -2.84 8.33 6.94
C ASN A 125 -3.82 9.48 6.58
N PHE A 126 -3.43 10.74 6.79
CA PHE A 126 -4.20 11.91 6.32
C PHE A 126 -3.89 12.32 4.87
N GLY A 127 -3.05 11.58 4.14
CA GLY A 127 -2.55 11.98 2.81
C GLY A 127 -1.54 13.13 2.87
N MET A 128 -0.98 13.41 4.06
CA MET A 128 -0.04 14.49 4.26
C MET A 128 1.39 13.95 4.25
N LEU A 129 2.10 14.23 3.16
CA LEU A 129 3.52 13.89 3.06
C LEU A 129 4.34 14.72 4.04
N SER A 130 5.17 14.02 4.82
CA SER A 130 6.03 14.64 5.81
C SER A 130 7.41 14.00 5.81
N ARG A 131 8.42 14.85 6.06
CA ARG A 131 9.82 14.47 6.07
C ARG A 131 10.34 14.49 7.51
N ARG A 132 10.77 13.33 7.99
CA ARG A 132 11.37 13.15 9.32
C ARG A 132 12.90 13.19 9.25
N ARG A 133 13.56 13.98 10.10
CA ARG A 133 15.04 14.07 10.16
C ARG A 133 15.55 14.28 11.59
N PRO A 134 16.65 13.63 11.99
CA PRO A 134 17.33 13.93 13.24
C PRO A 134 18.10 15.26 13.12
N GLN A 135 18.25 15.97 14.24
CA GLN A 135 18.97 17.24 14.35
C GLN A 135 20.13 17.13 15.33
N LYS A 136 21.09 18.08 15.24
CA LYS A 136 22.31 18.11 16.07
C LYS A 136 22.03 18.29 17.56
N ASP A 137 20.87 18.84 17.92
CA ASP A 137 20.39 19.02 19.30
C ASP A 137 19.80 17.73 19.91
N GLY A 138 19.77 16.64 19.14
CA GLY A 138 19.21 15.36 19.56
C GLY A 138 17.68 15.32 19.53
N CYS A 139 17.04 16.25 18.82
CA CYS A 139 15.62 16.24 18.50
C CYS A 139 15.37 15.72 17.07
N TRP A 140 14.13 15.31 16.82
CA TRP A 140 13.61 14.89 15.53
C TRP A 140 12.67 15.95 15.00
N HIS A 141 12.89 16.38 13.77
CA HIS A 141 12.01 17.29 13.05
C HIS A 141 11.12 16.50 12.09
N VAL A 142 9.81 16.70 12.20
CA VAL A 142 8.82 16.21 11.24
C VAL A 142 8.28 17.42 10.48
N ALA A 143 8.80 17.63 9.26
CA ALA A 143 8.42 18.75 8.41
C ALA A 143 7.28 18.33 7.47
N VAL A 144 6.12 18.98 7.63
CA VAL A 144 5.00 18.89 6.68
C VAL A 144 5.33 19.80 5.51
N LEU A 145 5.47 19.21 4.32
CA LEU A 145 5.84 19.96 3.13
C LEU A 145 4.70 20.92 2.76
N GLY A 146 5.06 22.20 2.62
CA GLY A 146 4.12 23.32 2.54
C GLY A 146 3.01 23.14 1.51
N LEU A 147 1.78 23.09 2.01
CA LEU A 147 0.55 22.96 1.25
C LEU A 147 0.28 24.18 0.37
N GLU A 148 0.67 25.42 0.66
CA GLU A 148 0.08 26.57 -0.07
C GLU A 148 0.61 26.79 -1.50
N ARG A 149 1.92 26.61 -1.74
CA ARG A 149 2.52 26.76 -3.08
C ARG A 149 2.23 25.55 -3.97
N LYS A 150 2.23 24.36 -3.36
CA LYS A 150 1.78 23.12 -4.02
C LYS A 150 0.27 23.05 -4.13
N GLN A 151 -0.54 23.62 -3.24
CA GLN A 151 -2.01 23.72 -3.35
C GLN A 151 -2.40 24.78 -4.36
N LYS A 152 -1.68 25.90 -4.52
CA LYS A 152 -1.94 26.82 -5.64
C LYS A 152 -1.50 26.22 -6.96
N ALA A 153 -0.38 25.51 -7.00
CA ALA A 153 0.01 24.76 -8.20
C ALA A 153 -0.96 23.61 -8.48
N LEU A 154 -1.39 22.88 -7.45
CA LEU A 154 -2.36 21.78 -7.48
C LEU A 154 -3.76 22.29 -7.76
N GLN A 155 -4.18 23.44 -7.28
CA GLN A 155 -5.49 24.06 -7.57
C GLN A 155 -5.49 24.59 -8.99
N LYS A 156 -4.43 25.27 -9.43
CA LYS A 156 -4.25 25.70 -10.83
C LYS A 156 -4.11 24.52 -11.80
N TYR A 157 -3.61 23.39 -11.31
CA TYR A 157 -3.51 22.12 -12.03
C TYR A 157 -4.85 21.35 -12.03
N ILE A 158 -5.57 21.31 -10.90
CA ILE A 158 -6.92 20.73 -10.72
C ILE A 158 -7.96 21.50 -11.55
N ASP A 159 -7.90 22.83 -11.55
CA ASP A 159 -8.79 23.70 -12.32
C ASP A 159 -8.49 23.58 -13.83
N GLY A 160 -7.26 23.22 -14.20
CA GLY A 160 -6.84 22.98 -15.59
C GLY A 160 -6.99 21.54 -16.08
N HIS A 161 -7.09 20.56 -15.18
CA HIS A 161 -7.13 19.13 -15.49
C HIS A 161 -8.17 18.43 -14.62
N ARG A 162 -9.45 18.69 -14.91
CA ARG A 162 -10.53 17.79 -14.48
C ARG A 162 -10.44 16.51 -15.31
N TRP A 163 -9.69 15.52 -14.83
CA TRP A 163 -10.06 14.09 -14.81
C TRP A 163 -9.13 13.33 -13.84
N PHE A 164 -9.71 12.32 -13.20
CA PHE A 164 -9.18 11.51 -12.09
C PHE A 164 -7.65 11.34 -12.10
N LEU A 165 -6.97 11.83 -11.05
CA LEU A 165 -5.58 11.47 -10.81
C LEU A 165 -5.54 10.16 -10.01
N GLU A 166 -5.02 9.13 -10.67
CA GLU A 166 -4.33 8.03 -10.00
C GLU A 166 -3.26 8.63 -9.07
N GLU A 167 -3.37 8.32 -7.78
CA GLU A 167 -2.23 8.47 -6.89
C GLU A 167 -1.18 7.43 -7.29
N HIS A 168 0.01 7.90 -7.64
CA HIS A 168 1.19 7.07 -7.80
C HIS A 168 1.68 6.63 -6.42
N TRP A 169 1.63 5.32 -6.14
CA TRP A 169 2.01 4.72 -4.84
C TRP A 169 3.53 4.52 -4.68
N ASP A 170 4.32 5.00 -5.64
CA ASP A 170 5.76 4.86 -5.71
C ASP A 170 6.53 6.06 -5.11
N ASP A 171 7.71 5.77 -4.55
CA ASP A 171 8.67 6.73 -4.01
C ASP A 171 10.10 6.32 -4.44
N GLU A 172 11.04 7.26 -4.49
CA GLU A 172 12.39 7.05 -5.02
C GLU A 172 13.36 6.54 -3.93
N VAL A 173 14.11 5.47 -4.24
CA VAL A 173 15.13 4.93 -3.33
C VAL A 173 16.37 5.84 -3.34
N VAL A 174 16.57 6.57 -2.24
CA VAL A 174 17.68 7.53 -2.10
C VAL A 174 19.03 6.86 -1.79
N SER A 175 19.03 5.74 -1.05
CA SER A 175 20.26 5.03 -0.66
C SER A 175 19.96 3.60 -0.17
N ILE A 176 20.91 2.67 -0.35
CA ILE A 176 20.82 1.27 0.12
C ILE A 176 22.09 0.92 0.90
N GLU A 177 21.92 0.44 2.14
CA GLU A 177 23.00 0.00 3.02
C GLU A 177 22.84 -1.49 3.36
N HIS A 178 23.95 -2.22 3.57
CA HIS A 178 23.94 -3.66 3.83
C HIS A 178 24.35 -3.96 5.28
N GLY A 179 23.64 -4.86 5.96
CA GLY A 179 23.91 -5.25 7.35
C GLY A 179 23.28 -6.58 7.76
N ARG A 180 23.48 -6.99 9.03
CA ARG A 180 22.82 -8.16 9.65
C ARG A 180 22.06 -7.70 10.89
N ALA A 181 20.84 -8.20 11.06
CA ALA A 181 19.97 -7.95 12.20
C ALA A 181 18.99 -9.11 12.37
N ASP A 182 18.37 -9.22 13.54
CA ASP A 182 17.20 -10.08 13.73
C ASP A 182 16.03 -9.56 12.91
N VAL A 183 15.33 -10.45 12.20
CA VAL A 183 14.22 -10.11 11.29
C VAL A 183 12.91 -10.70 11.78
N TYR A 184 11.82 -9.96 11.56
CA TYR A 184 10.46 -10.34 11.96
C TYR A 184 9.54 -10.25 10.74
N ASP A 185 8.55 -11.14 10.68
CA ASP A 185 7.58 -11.23 9.58
C ASP A 185 6.15 -11.41 10.14
N ILE A 186 5.13 -11.00 9.39
CA ILE A 186 3.71 -11.14 9.75
C ILE A 186 2.89 -11.62 8.55
N SER A 187 1.93 -12.52 8.80
CA SER A 187 0.97 -12.99 7.79
C SER A 187 -0.32 -12.17 7.87
N VAL A 188 -0.80 -11.68 6.72
CA VAL A 188 -2.06 -10.91 6.59
C VAL A 188 -3.01 -11.68 5.68
N GLU A 189 -4.16 -12.09 6.21
CA GLU A 189 -5.09 -13.04 5.57
C GLU A 189 -5.77 -12.52 4.28
N GLU A 190 -5.95 -11.21 4.10
CA GLU A 190 -6.71 -10.68 2.95
C GLU A 190 -5.81 -10.07 1.87
N THR A 191 -4.98 -9.09 2.25
CA THR A 191 -4.18 -8.33 1.29
C THR A 191 -2.83 -9.00 1.01
N HIS A 192 -2.40 -9.93 1.87
CA HIS A 192 -1.05 -10.48 1.93
C HIS A 192 0.06 -9.40 1.89
N ARG A 193 -0.29 -8.20 2.35
CA ARG A 193 0.54 -7.01 2.31
C ARG A 193 0.35 -6.22 3.59
N TYR A 194 1.43 -5.72 4.14
CA TYR A 194 1.38 -4.88 5.34
C TYR A 194 2.24 -3.63 5.17
N ALA A 195 1.78 -2.54 5.79
CA ALA A 195 2.55 -1.32 5.88
C ALA A 195 3.57 -1.43 7.03
N ALA A 196 4.87 -1.34 6.73
CA ALA A 196 5.92 -1.24 7.74
C ALA A 196 6.95 -0.20 7.33
N GLY A 197 7.34 0.68 8.26
CA GLY A 197 8.32 1.73 8.00
C GLY A 197 7.93 2.75 6.92
N GLY A 198 6.66 2.83 6.54
CA GLY A 198 6.18 3.67 5.43
C GLY A 198 6.16 2.96 4.06
N PHE A 199 6.52 1.68 3.98
CA PHE A 199 6.49 0.86 2.77
C PHE A 199 5.39 -0.21 2.82
N ILE A 200 4.86 -0.58 1.67
CA ILE A 200 4.00 -1.77 1.51
C ILE A 200 4.91 -2.99 1.26
N ASN A 201 4.86 -4.00 2.14
CA ASN A 201 5.69 -5.21 2.07
C ASN A 201 4.86 -6.43 1.63
N HIS A 202 5.49 -7.44 1.00
CA HIS A 202 4.83 -8.64 0.48
C HIS A 202 5.75 -9.88 0.54
N ASN A 203 5.31 -10.98 1.17
CA ASN A 203 6.19 -12.12 1.49
C ASN A 203 5.57 -13.47 1.11
N SER A 204 5.81 -13.98 -0.12
CA SER A 204 5.42 -15.35 -0.51
C SER A 204 6.59 -16.32 -0.63
N TYR A 205 7.66 -15.94 -1.33
CA TYR A 205 8.84 -16.80 -1.51
C TYR A 205 9.64 -16.98 -0.21
N TRP A 206 9.97 -15.88 0.48
CA TRP A 206 10.76 -15.96 1.72
C TRP A 206 10.00 -16.58 2.88
N HIS A 207 8.70 -16.29 2.99
CA HIS A 207 7.84 -16.91 3.99
C HIS A 207 7.84 -18.44 3.82
N SER A 208 7.61 -18.94 2.59
CA SER A 208 7.66 -20.37 2.29
C SER A 208 9.01 -20.99 2.64
N THR A 209 10.11 -20.34 2.27
CA THR A 209 11.48 -20.82 2.54
C THR A 209 11.79 -20.85 4.04
N ILE A 210 11.42 -19.82 4.80
CA ILE A 210 11.67 -19.75 6.24
C ILE A 210 10.86 -20.81 6.97
N MET A 211 9.57 -20.92 6.67
CA MET A 211 8.71 -21.92 7.28
C MET A 211 9.26 -23.31 7.00
N THR A 212 9.44 -23.68 5.73
CA THR A 212 9.83 -25.05 5.37
C THR A 212 11.27 -25.45 5.69
N GLN A 213 12.20 -24.51 5.92
CA GLN A 213 13.62 -24.84 6.12
C GLN A 213 14.19 -24.46 7.49
N ARG A 214 13.50 -23.61 8.26
CA ARG A 214 14.09 -23.01 9.47
C ARG A 214 13.17 -23.03 10.68
N ALA A 215 11.90 -22.71 10.49
CA ALA A 215 11.03 -22.30 11.60
C ALA A 215 9.90 -23.28 11.90
N LEU A 216 9.38 -23.99 10.90
CA LEU A 216 8.21 -24.84 11.06
C LEU A 216 8.55 -26.11 11.83
N ASN A 217 7.72 -26.43 12.84
CA ASN A 217 7.80 -27.70 13.55
C ASN A 217 7.02 -28.80 12.80
N ASP A 218 7.40 -30.07 13.01
CA ASP A 218 6.75 -31.23 12.37
C ASP A 218 5.22 -31.25 12.59
N SER A 219 4.74 -30.77 13.74
CA SER A 219 3.31 -30.68 14.07
C SER A 219 2.54 -29.65 13.24
N GLU A 220 3.22 -28.67 12.64
CA GLU A 220 2.62 -27.52 11.95
C GLU A 220 2.65 -27.68 10.42
N VAL A 221 3.29 -28.75 9.90
CA VAL A 221 3.48 -29.00 8.47
C VAL A 221 2.16 -28.99 7.71
N ILE A 222 1.16 -29.70 8.24
CA ILE A 222 -0.13 -29.87 7.58
C ILE A 222 -0.88 -28.54 7.54
N ASP A 223 -0.94 -27.83 8.66
CA ASP A 223 -1.65 -26.54 8.76
C ASP A 223 -1.02 -25.49 7.85
N PHE A 224 0.31 -25.39 7.85
CA PHE A 224 1.02 -24.50 6.93
C PHE A 224 0.78 -24.88 5.47
N ALA A 225 0.88 -26.17 5.12
CA ALA A 225 0.70 -26.64 3.76
C ALA A 225 -0.71 -26.36 3.24
N ASP A 226 -1.74 -26.59 4.06
CA ASP A 226 -3.13 -26.31 3.74
C ASP A 226 -3.33 -24.81 3.45
N HIS A 227 -2.93 -23.95 4.39
CA HIS A 227 -3.10 -22.50 4.28
C HIS A 227 -2.29 -21.89 3.12
N HIS A 228 -1.04 -22.34 2.94
CA HIS A 228 -0.16 -21.90 1.86
C HIS A 228 -0.69 -22.36 0.49
N SER A 229 -1.25 -23.57 0.41
CA SER A 229 -1.85 -24.08 -0.82
C SER A 229 -3.09 -23.29 -1.24
N GLY A 230 -3.92 -22.85 -0.27
CA GLY A 230 -5.07 -21.97 -0.53
C GLY A 230 -4.65 -20.63 -1.13
N THR A 231 -3.60 -20.01 -0.59
CA THR A 231 -3.05 -18.74 -1.11
C THR A 231 -2.48 -18.88 -2.53
N LEU A 232 -1.86 -20.03 -2.82
CA LEU A 232 -1.21 -20.30 -4.11
C LEU A 232 -2.11 -21.03 -5.12
N ALA A 233 -3.36 -21.29 -4.77
CA ALA A 233 -4.29 -22.03 -5.62
C ALA A 233 -4.51 -21.30 -6.96
N MET A 234 -4.52 -22.06 -8.05
CA MET A 234 -4.75 -21.53 -9.41
C MET A 234 -5.87 -22.35 -10.06
N THR A 235 -7.01 -21.71 -10.32
CA THR A 235 -8.15 -22.33 -11.00
C THR A 235 -7.95 -22.31 -12.52
N PRO A 236 -8.35 -23.35 -13.27
CA PRO A 236 -8.30 -23.33 -14.73
C PRO A 236 -8.96 -22.06 -15.31
N GLY A 237 -8.24 -21.35 -16.18
CA GLY A 237 -8.68 -20.08 -16.78
C GLY A 237 -8.42 -18.82 -15.96
N ARG A 238 -7.91 -18.91 -14.72
CA ARG A 238 -7.44 -17.75 -13.93
C ARG A 238 -5.98 -17.93 -13.55
N VAL A 239 -5.18 -16.89 -13.75
CA VAL A 239 -3.79 -16.88 -13.29
C VAL A 239 -3.74 -16.26 -11.89
N ASN A 240 -3.09 -16.97 -10.96
CA ASN A 240 -2.79 -16.44 -9.63
C ASN A 240 -1.37 -15.84 -9.65
N PRO A 241 -1.22 -14.50 -9.50
CA PRO A 241 0.08 -13.83 -9.50
C PRO A 241 1.04 -14.34 -8.42
N TYR A 242 0.52 -14.73 -7.25
CA TYR A 242 1.32 -15.26 -6.14
C TYR A 242 1.98 -16.58 -6.53
N LYS A 243 1.23 -17.46 -7.19
CA LYS A 243 1.74 -18.74 -7.70
C LYS A 243 2.78 -18.53 -8.79
N ILE A 244 2.54 -17.61 -9.73
CA ILE A 244 3.52 -17.30 -10.78
C ILE A 244 4.80 -16.73 -10.19
N GLY A 245 4.69 -15.73 -9.32
CA GLY A 245 5.86 -15.08 -8.72
C GLY A 245 6.73 -16.03 -7.90
N ILE A 246 6.14 -16.84 -7.02
CA ILE A 246 6.91 -17.80 -6.20
C ILE A 246 7.60 -18.86 -7.05
N GLU A 247 6.91 -19.36 -8.09
CA GLU A 247 7.47 -20.37 -8.99
C GLU A 247 8.55 -19.79 -9.89
N LEU A 248 8.44 -18.53 -10.31
CA LEU A 248 9.49 -17.84 -11.06
C LEU A 248 10.75 -17.68 -10.21
N PHE A 249 10.64 -17.29 -8.94
CA PHE A 249 11.82 -17.21 -8.07
C PHE A 249 12.46 -18.59 -7.81
N ARG A 250 11.65 -19.65 -7.65
CA ARG A 250 12.15 -21.03 -7.55
C ARG A 250 12.84 -21.47 -8.84
N GLU A 251 12.29 -21.12 -10.00
CA GLU A 251 12.87 -21.40 -11.32
C GLU A 251 14.22 -20.68 -11.48
N ILE A 252 14.29 -19.39 -11.15
CA ILE A 252 15.52 -18.60 -11.19
C ILE A 252 16.58 -19.23 -10.28
N GLU A 253 16.21 -19.59 -9.05
CA GLU A 253 17.13 -20.22 -8.12
C GLU A 253 17.66 -21.56 -8.65
N ASP A 254 16.79 -22.45 -9.12
CA ASP A 254 17.17 -23.75 -9.68
C ASP A 254 18.09 -23.59 -10.90
N ARG A 255 17.71 -22.73 -11.85
CA ARG A 255 18.46 -22.51 -13.08
C ARG A 255 19.85 -21.98 -12.80
N TRP A 256 19.98 -20.99 -11.91
CA TRP A 256 21.29 -20.43 -11.60
C TRP A 256 22.13 -21.33 -10.70
N ASN A 257 21.50 -22.14 -9.84
CA ASN A 257 22.23 -23.16 -9.07
C ASN A 257 22.80 -24.25 -9.98
N LYS A 258 22.02 -24.71 -10.97
CA LYS A 258 22.42 -25.78 -11.89
C LYS A 258 23.17 -25.31 -13.13
N GLY A 259 23.28 -24.00 -13.34
CA GLY A 259 23.93 -23.43 -14.53
C GLY A 259 23.11 -23.59 -15.82
N LYS A 260 21.77 -23.62 -15.74
CA LYS A 260 20.83 -23.71 -16.87
C LYS A 260 20.56 -22.34 -17.50
N PHE A 261 21.63 -21.69 -17.95
CA PHE A 261 21.59 -20.37 -18.57
C PHE A 261 22.79 -20.19 -19.50
N GLY A 262 22.65 -19.29 -20.47
CA GLY A 262 23.71 -18.94 -21.40
C GLY A 262 23.87 -19.96 -22.53
N LYS A 263 24.75 -19.60 -23.46
CA LYS A 263 24.89 -20.27 -24.76
C LYS A 263 24.99 -21.79 -24.69
N ASP A 264 25.81 -22.33 -23.79
CA ASP A 264 26.00 -23.78 -23.67
C ASP A 264 24.70 -24.53 -23.35
N TYR A 265 23.82 -23.94 -22.54
CA TYR A 265 22.54 -24.55 -22.19
C TYR A 265 21.51 -24.33 -23.30
N ASP A 266 21.47 -23.11 -23.86
CA ASP A 266 20.50 -22.71 -24.86
C ASP A 266 20.68 -23.50 -26.17
N ASP A 267 21.93 -23.71 -26.60
CA ASP A 267 22.31 -24.45 -27.82
C ASP A 267 22.33 -25.99 -27.63
N CYS A 268 21.99 -26.49 -26.44
CA CYS A 268 21.97 -27.94 -26.20
C CYS A 268 20.67 -28.58 -26.71
N ASP A 269 20.74 -29.29 -27.83
CA ASP A 269 19.58 -30.00 -28.42
C ASP A 269 19.32 -31.39 -27.81
N ASP A 270 20.25 -31.92 -26.99
CA ASP A 270 20.09 -33.22 -26.33
C ASP A 270 19.24 -33.10 -25.06
N LEU A 271 18.04 -33.67 -25.12
CA LEU A 271 17.06 -33.68 -24.03
C LEU A 271 17.54 -34.43 -22.78
N GLU A 272 18.32 -35.50 -22.92
CA GLU A 272 18.83 -36.25 -21.77
C GLU A 272 19.95 -35.49 -21.06
N VAL A 273 20.78 -34.77 -21.83
CA VAL A 273 21.78 -33.85 -21.28
C VAL A 273 21.12 -32.68 -20.56
N LYS A 274 20.10 -32.05 -21.14
CA LYS A 274 19.32 -30.97 -20.49
C LYS A 274 18.65 -31.42 -19.19
N LYS A 275 18.09 -32.63 -19.15
CA LYS A 275 17.47 -33.19 -17.92
C LYS A 275 18.46 -33.38 -16.79
N ARG A 276 19.69 -33.82 -17.10
CA ARG A 276 20.76 -34.07 -16.12
C ARG A 276 21.68 -32.87 -15.90
N TRP A 277 21.33 -31.71 -16.47
CA TRP A 277 22.15 -30.51 -16.40
C TRP A 277 22.26 -29.99 -14.98
N ASP A 278 23.46 -30.12 -14.40
CA ASP A 278 23.81 -29.59 -13.09
C ASP A 278 25.30 -29.30 -13.01
N ARG A 279 25.66 -28.03 -13.21
CA ARG A 279 27.03 -27.50 -13.04
C ARG A 279 27.35 -27.16 -11.58
N LYS A 280 26.39 -27.30 -10.65
CA LYS A 280 26.54 -27.01 -9.21
C LYS A 280 27.16 -25.65 -8.91
N LEU A 281 26.74 -24.62 -9.64
CA LEU A 281 27.27 -23.25 -9.51
C LEU A 281 26.80 -22.56 -8.23
N GLY A 282 25.61 -22.89 -7.71
CA GLY A 282 25.09 -22.32 -6.46
C GLY A 282 24.76 -20.82 -6.53
N LEU A 283 24.59 -20.25 -7.74
CA LEU A 283 24.41 -18.81 -7.96
C LEU A 283 22.95 -18.34 -7.82
N GLY A 284 22.02 -19.24 -7.49
CA GLY A 284 20.58 -18.98 -7.50
C GLY A 284 20.15 -17.80 -6.64
N ARG A 285 20.61 -17.75 -5.39
CA ARG A 285 20.28 -16.66 -4.46
C ARG A 285 20.84 -15.33 -4.92
N GLN A 286 22.08 -15.31 -5.41
CA GLN A 286 22.68 -14.10 -5.96
C GLN A 286 21.83 -13.57 -7.12
N LYS A 287 21.37 -14.47 -8.02
CA LYS A 287 20.52 -14.07 -9.12
C LYS A 287 19.17 -13.55 -8.66
N ILE A 288 18.52 -14.15 -7.65
CA ILE A 288 17.27 -13.61 -7.10
C ILE A 288 17.45 -12.16 -6.62
N PHE A 289 18.54 -11.85 -5.90
CA PHE A 289 18.81 -10.48 -5.46
C PHE A 289 19.12 -9.52 -6.60
N GLU A 290 19.83 -9.98 -7.63
CA GLU A 290 20.06 -9.21 -8.85
C GLU A 290 18.73 -8.91 -9.57
N VAL A 291 17.87 -9.92 -9.71
CA VAL A 291 16.56 -9.79 -10.37
C VAL A 291 15.70 -8.76 -9.66
N ARG A 292 15.64 -8.82 -8.32
CA ARG A 292 14.92 -7.84 -7.49
C ARG A 292 15.44 -6.41 -7.62
N LYS A 293 16.71 -6.24 -8.00
CA LYS A 293 17.32 -4.92 -8.18
C LYS A 293 17.03 -4.31 -9.56
N ILE A 294 16.86 -5.15 -10.58
CA ILE A 294 16.88 -4.72 -11.99
C ILE A 294 15.50 -4.81 -12.65
N TYR A 295 14.69 -5.81 -12.30
CA TYR A 295 13.47 -6.13 -13.03
C TYR A 295 12.22 -5.74 -12.23
N ASN A 296 11.29 -5.06 -12.92
CA ASN A 296 9.90 -4.93 -12.49
C ASN A 296 9.08 -6.16 -12.93
N ASP A 297 7.79 -6.26 -12.56
CA ASP A 297 6.96 -7.44 -12.84
C ASP A 297 6.89 -7.80 -14.33
N ILE A 298 6.77 -6.79 -15.21
CA ILE A 298 6.75 -6.97 -16.66
C ILE A 298 8.09 -7.54 -17.14
N GLY A 299 9.20 -6.93 -16.72
CA GLY A 299 10.54 -7.39 -17.07
C GLY A 299 10.87 -8.77 -16.50
N LEU A 300 10.36 -9.09 -15.31
CA LEU A 300 10.54 -10.39 -14.66
C LEU A 300 9.87 -11.50 -15.48
N ILE A 301 8.60 -11.30 -15.84
CA ILE A 301 7.86 -12.25 -16.67
C ILE A 301 8.50 -12.33 -18.05
N ASP A 302 8.87 -11.19 -18.63
CA ASP A 302 9.46 -11.17 -19.96
C ASP A 302 10.80 -11.92 -20.02
N ALA A 303 11.67 -11.72 -19.04
CA ALA A 303 13.01 -12.31 -19.06
C ALA A 303 13.04 -13.77 -18.57
N PHE A 304 12.16 -14.17 -17.64
CA PHE A 304 12.31 -15.43 -16.90
C PHE A 304 11.18 -16.45 -17.11
N MET A 305 10.07 -16.07 -17.74
CA MET A 305 9.01 -17.02 -18.10
C MET A 305 9.39 -17.75 -19.39
N THR A 306 9.79 -19.03 -19.27
CA THR A 306 10.19 -19.88 -20.39
C THR A 306 9.10 -20.86 -20.82
N GLU A 307 9.34 -21.57 -21.92
CA GLU A 307 8.49 -22.67 -22.39
C GLU A 307 8.39 -23.77 -21.33
N GLU A 308 9.53 -24.23 -20.81
CA GLU A 308 9.59 -25.29 -19.80
C GLU A 308 8.86 -24.90 -18.51
N PHE A 309 8.93 -23.61 -18.14
CA PHE A 309 8.18 -23.08 -17.01
C PHE A 309 6.66 -23.18 -17.25
N CYS A 310 6.19 -22.75 -18.42
CA CYS A 310 4.78 -22.82 -18.79
C CYS A 310 4.28 -24.27 -18.84
N GLU A 311 5.06 -25.18 -19.41
CA GLU A 311 4.72 -26.60 -19.48
C GLU A 311 4.64 -27.25 -18.10
N ARG A 312 5.65 -27.00 -17.24
CA ARG A 312 5.72 -27.52 -15.87
C ARG A 312 4.53 -27.10 -15.04
N LEU A 313 4.09 -25.85 -15.16
CA LEU A 313 2.92 -25.31 -14.45
C LEU A 313 1.61 -25.54 -15.20
N LYS A 314 1.63 -26.20 -16.36
CA LYS A 314 0.46 -26.43 -17.22
C LYS A 314 -0.31 -25.15 -17.53
N LEU A 315 0.43 -24.07 -17.79
CA LEU A 315 -0.14 -22.79 -18.16
C LEU A 315 -0.57 -22.84 -19.62
N TYR A 316 -1.89 -22.74 -19.84
CA TYR A 316 -2.49 -22.76 -21.17
C TYR A 316 -3.43 -21.57 -21.34
N VAL A 317 -3.68 -21.20 -22.60
CA VAL A 317 -4.71 -20.22 -22.93
C VAL A 317 -6.05 -20.92 -22.91
N TYR A 318 -6.89 -20.56 -21.95
CA TYR A 318 -8.27 -21.05 -21.85
C TYR A 318 -9.24 -20.07 -22.52
N GLY A 319 -10.30 -20.64 -23.11
CA GLY A 319 -11.48 -19.94 -23.61
C GLY A 319 -12.73 -20.77 -23.35
N HIS A 320 -13.88 -20.30 -23.80
CA HIS A 320 -15.15 -21.00 -23.57
C HIS A 320 -15.60 -21.71 -24.85
N ASP A 321 -16.02 -22.98 -24.70
CA ASP A 321 -16.72 -23.67 -25.78
C ASP A 321 -18.07 -22.97 -26.02
N THR A 322 -18.27 -22.47 -27.24
CA THR A 322 -19.48 -21.74 -27.64
C THR A 322 -20.77 -22.56 -27.54
N ARG A 323 -20.67 -23.89 -27.46
CA ARG A 323 -21.82 -24.80 -27.39
C ARG A 323 -22.14 -25.30 -25.98
N THR A 324 -21.13 -25.44 -25.12
CA THR A 324 -21.28 -26.03 -23.78
C THR A 324 -20.95 -25.07 -22.63
N GLY A 325 -20.34 -23.92 -22.93
CA GLY A 325 -19.89 -22.94 -21.94
C GLY A 325 -18.74 -23.42 -21.06
N ARG A 326 -18.18 -24.62 -21.33
CA ARG A 326 -17.09 -25.19 -20.53
C ARG A 326 -15.75 -24.55 -20.91
N PRO A 327 -14.83 -24.37 -19.94
CA PRO A 327 -13.49 -23.90 -20.24
C PRO A 327 -12.74 -24.98 -21.04
N VAL A 328 -12.27 -24.61 -22.22
CA VAL A 328 -11.46 -25.46 -23.10
C VAL A 328 -10.10 -24.80 -23.35
N ILE A 329 -9.08 -25.63 -23.57
CA ILE A 329 -7.76 -25.14 -23.94
C ILE A 329 -7.82 -24.66 -25.39
N VAL A 330 -7.65 -23.36 -25.59
CA VAL A 330 -7.63 -22.70 -26.91
C VAL A 330 -6.22 -22.74 -27.49
N SER A 331 -5.18 -22.65 -26.65
CA SER A 331 -3.81 -22.76 -27.11
C SER A 331 -2.86 -23.27 -26.03
N LYS A 332 -1.89 -24.08 -26.44
CA LYS A 332 -0.75 -24.52 -25.63
C LYS A 332 0.54 -23.75 -25.93
N ASP A 333 0.48 -22.79 -26.86
CA ASP A 333 1.64 -21.98 -27.24
C ASP A 333 2.02 -21.05 -26.08
N TRP A 334 3.20 -21.27 -25.49
CA TRP A 334 3.69 -20.51 -24.34
C TRP A 334 3.87 -19.03 -24.65
N ARG A 335 4.15 -18.66 -25.91
CA ARG A 335 4.29 -17.26 -26.32
C ARG A 335 2.97 -16.52 -26.15
N LYS A 336 1.86 -17.16 -26.54
CA LYS A 336 0.50 -16.60 -26.34
C LYS A 336 0.11 -16.51 -24.87
N VAL A 337 0.55 -17.47 -24.05
CA VAL A 337 0.35 -17.41 -22.58
C VAL A 337 1.08 -16.21 -21.99
N LYS A 338 2.36 -16.05 -22.36
CA LYS A 338 3.21 -14.94 -21.91
C LYS A 338 2.68 -13.59 -22.38
N GLU A 339 2.31 -13.45 -23.66
CA GLU A 339 1.71 -12.23 -24.20
C GLU A 339 0.42 -11.85 -23.45
N ARG A 340 -0.48 -12.81 -23.20
CA ARG A 340 -1.72 -12.55 -22.47
C ARG A 340 -1.45 -12.12 -21.03
N LEU A 341 -0.45 -12.71 -20.38
CA LEU A 341 -0.04 -12.33 -19.02
C LEU A 341 0.59 -10.94 -19.00
N LEU A 342 1.53 -10.66 -19.90
CA LEU A 342 2.16 -9.35 -20.03
C LEU A 342 1.10 -8.28 -20.33
N PHE A 343 0.21 -8.51 -21.30
CA PHE A 343 -0.88 -7.59 -21.63
C PHE A 343 -1.79 -7.30 -20.42
N SER A 344 -2.09 -8.32 -19.60
CA SER A 344 -2.87 -8.11 -18.36
C SER A 344 -2.16 -7.20 -17.36
N LEU A 345 -0.83 -7.13 -17.39
CA LEU A 345 -0.01 -6.30 -16.52
C LEU A 345 0.31 -4.93 -17.12
N THR A 346 0.32 -4.79 -18.45
CA THR A 346 0.60 -3.53 -19.17
C THR A 346 -0.41 -2.42 -18.84
N ASN A 347 -1.63 -2.77 -18.40
CA ASN A 347 -2.62 -1.79 -17.93
C ASN A 347 -3.28 -2.16 -16.59
N LEU A 348 -2.62 -2.94 -15.73
CA LEU A 348 -3.16 -3.41 -14.45
C LEU A 348 -4.54 -4.12 -14.56
N GLY A 349 -4.85 -4.70 -15.72
CA GLY A 349 -6.16 -5.27 -16.02
C GLY A 349 -7.30 -4.25 -16.14
N GLN A 350 -7.00 -2.94 -16.13
CA GLN A 350 -8.00 -1.91 -16.37
C GLN A 350 -8.34 -1.86 -17.88
N PRO A 351 -9.61 -1.73 -18.27
CA PRO A 351 -9.94 -1.45 -19.65
C PRO A 351 -9.48 -0.03 -20.01
N ILE A 352 -8.76 0.12 -21.12
CA ILE A 352 -8.42 1.44 -21.67
C ILE A 352 -9.68 2.00 -22.31
N VAL A 353 -10.44 2.79 -21.55
CA VAL A 353 -11.57 3.57 -22.06
C VAL A 353 -11.00 4.90 -22.53
N HIS A 354 -10.90 5.08 -23.84
CA HIS A 354 -10.52 6.35 -24.44
C HIS A 354 -11.70 6.86 -25.25
N VAL A 355 -11.96 8.15 -25.16
CA VAL A 355 -12.96 8.79 -26.01
C VAL A 355 -12.39 8.78 -27.43
N VAL A 356 -12.82 7.83 -28.25
CA VAL A 356 -12.31 7.66 -29.63
C VAL A 356 -12.77 8.83 -30.47
N ASP A 357 -14.00 9.26 -30.23
CA ASP A 357 -14.62 10.43 -30.83
C ASP A 357 -15.88 10.79 -30.00
N ALA A 358 -15.96 12.01 -29.46
CA ALA A 358 -17.12 12.48 -28.71
C ALA A 358 -18.41 12.59 -29.56
N ASN A 359 -18.33 12.18 -30.84
CA ASN A 359 -19.38 12.26 -31.83
C ASN A 359 -19.31 11.13 -32.87
N TYR A 360 -18.98 9.88 -32.52
CA TYR A 360 -18.89 8.77 -33.49
C TYR A 360 -20.23 8.52 -34.22
N GLY A 361 -20.53 9.21 -35.32
CA GLY A 361 -21.84 9.20 -36.02
C GLY A 361 -23.04 9.78 -35.25
N ASN A 362 -22.79 10.62 -34.23
CA ASN A 362 -23.67 10.88 -33.08
C ASN A 362 -23.98 9.62 -32.22
N ARG A 363 -23.15 8.57 -32.32
CA ARG A 363 -23.45 7.18 -31.96
C ARG A 363 -22.25 6.18 -31.90
N GLY A 364 -21.39 6.16 -30.87
CA GLY A 364 -20.70 4.89 -30.51
C GLY A 364 -19.38 4.99 -29.76
N GLU A 365 -19.06 3.93 -29.01
CA GLU A 365 -17.71 3.56 -28.48
C GLU A 365 -17.69 2.09 -28.00
N ARG A 366 -16.64 1.31 -28.30
CA ARG A 366 -16.51 -0.17 -28.11
C ARG A 366 -15.59 -0.61 -26.95
N VAL A 367 -16.04 -1.43 -25.98
CA VAL A 367 -15.21 -2.40 -25.19
C VAL A 367 -16.07 -3.50 -24.48
N PRO A 368 -15.66 -4.79 -24.42
CA PRO A 368 -16.27 -5.85 -23.58
C PRO A 368 -16.56 -5.42 -22.13
N LEU A 369 -17.84 -5.42 -21.71
CA LEU A 369 -18.25 -5.07 -20.36
C LEU A 369 -19.05 -6.16 -19.66
N ASP A 370 -18.89 -6.22 -18.35
CA ASP A 370 -19.83 -6.86 -17.43
C ASP A 370 -21.20 -6.17 -17.57
N VAL A 371 -22.20 -6.90 -18.08
CA VAL A 371 -23.49 -6.35 -18.52
C VAL A 371 -24.28 -5.76 -17.36
N GLU A 372 -24.17 -6.30 -16.15
CA GLU A 372 -24.90 -5.78 -14.99
C GLU A 372 -24.30 -4.44 -14.53
N LYS A 373 -22.97 -4.37 -14.44
CA LYS A 373 -22.27 -3.12 -14.08
C LYS A 373 -22.39 -2.07 -15.17
N ALA A 374 -22.42 -2.48 -16.45
CA ALA A 374 -22.61 -1.58 -17.57
C ALA A 374 -23.97 -0.88 -17.51
N ARG A 375 -25.03 -1.58 -17.08
CA ARG A 375 -26.37 -0.98 -16.91
C ARG A 375 -26.38 0.14 -15.88
N ASP A 376 -25.82 -0.10 -14.69
CA ASP A 376 -25.79 0.94 -13.66
C ASP A 376 -24.84 2.09 -14.01
N THR A 377 -23.75 1.80 -14.71
CA THR A 377 -22.86 2.83 -15.27
C THR A 377 -23.59 3.71 -16.28
N LEU A 378 -24.35 3.12 -17.21
CA LEU A 378 -25.16 3.86 -18.20
C LEU A 378 -26.22 4.76 -17.53
N LYS A 379 -26.86 4.30 -16.45
CA LYS A 379 -27.81 5.13 -15.67
C LYS A 379 -27.12 6.36 -15.07
N ASN A 380 -25.94 6.16 -14.49
CA ASN A 380 -25.17 7.24 -13.88
C ASN A 380 -24.64 8.22 -14.94
N LEU A 381 -24.18 7.74 -16.09
CA LEU A 381 -23.76 8.57 -17.22
C LEU A 381 -24.92 9.40 -17.77
N HIS A 382 -26.10 8.82 -17.97
CA HIS A 382 -27.29 9.57 -18.38
C HIS A 382 -27.68 10.63 -17.34
N ARG A 383 -27.56 10.33 -16.04
CA ARG A 383 -27.85 11.30 -14.97
C ARG A 383 -26.93 12.53 -15.05
N ILE A 384 -25.69 12.34 -15.47
CA ILE A 384 -24.69 13.41 -15.62
C ILE A 384 -24.89 14.16 -16.95
N TRP A 385 -24.99 13.44 -18.07
CA TRP A 385 -25.04 14.02 -19.41
C TRP A 385 -26.43 14.43 -19.89
N ARG A 386 -27.49 13.99 -19.20
CA ARG A 386 -28.89 14.33 -19.50
C ARG A 386 -29.33 13.97 -20.93
N ARG A 387 -28.61 13.04 -21.57
CA ARG A 387 -28.83 12.56 -22.94
C ARG A 387 -28.70 11.04 -22.99
N PRO A 388 -29.34 10.37 -23.96
CA PRO A 388 -29.16 8.94 -24.17
C PRO A 388 -27.68 8.56 -24.31
N VAL A 389 -27.27 7.50 -23.63
CA VAL A 389 -25.88 7.03 -23.59
C VAL A 389 -25.79 5.66 -24.25
N HIS A 390 -24.77 5.48 -25.08
CA HIS A 390 -24.53 4.25 -25.82
C HIS A 390 -23.11 3.76 -25.53
N ILE A 391 -22.97 2.47 -25.24
CA ILE A 391 -21.69 1.78 -25.10
C ILE A 391 -21.75 0.53 -25.96
N GLU A 392 -20.95 0.52 -27.00
CA GLU A 392 -20.61 -0.65 -27.76
C GLU A 392 -19.60 -1.53 -27.00
N THR A 393 -19.62 -2.83 -27.23
CA THR A 393 -18.84 -3.82 -26.49
C THR A 393 -18.52 -5.00 -27.40
N MET A 394 -17.30 -5.55 -27.36
CA MET A 394 -16.88 -6.71 -28.18
C MET A 394 -16.52 -7.88 -27.29
N ASP A 395 -17.33 -8.93 -27.30
CA ASP A 395 -17.06 -10.16 -26.55
C ASP A 395 -16.73 -11.28 -27.56
N ASP A 396 -15.53 -11.84 -27.50
CA ASP A 396 -15.06 -12.94 -28.38
C ASP A 396 -15.46 -12.77 -29.85
N GLU A 397 -15.05 -11.64 -30.47
CA GLU A 397 -15.33 -11.24 -31.86
C GLU A 397 -16.80 -10.85 -32.19
N ARG A 398 -17.71 -10.85 -31.22
CA ARG A 398 -19.11 -10.43 -31.41
C ARG A 398 -19.39 -9.06 -30.78
N GLY A 399 -19.76 -8.09 -31.62
CA GLY A 399 -20.17 -6.76 -31.18
C GLY A 399 -21.58 -6.74 -30.56
N ARG A 400 -21.75 -5.99 -29.47
CA ARG A 400 -23.07 -5.62 -28.93
C ARG A 400 -23.08 -4.13 -28.62
N LEU A 401 -24.23 -3.48 -28.75
CA LEU A 401 -24.48 -2.10 -28.39
C LEU A 401 -25.43 -2.06 -27.19
N LEU A 402 -24.96 -1.56 -26.06
CA LEU A 402 -25.74 -1.26 -24.87
C LEU A 402 -26.19 0.20 -24.92
N SER A 403 -27.46 0.47 -24.67
CA SER A 403 -28.03 1.82 -24.73
C SER A 403 -28.91 2.09 -23.51
N TYR A 404 -28.93 3.34 -23.05
CA TYR A 404 -29.85 3.81 -22.02
C TYR A 404 -30.36 5.21 -22.33
N ASP A 405 -31.68 5.38 -22.40
CA ASP A 405 -32.35 6.63 -22.80
C ASP A 405 -32.95 7.41 -21.62
N GLY A 406 -32.74 6.94 -20.40
CA GLY A 406 -33.31 7.54 -19.19
C GLY A 406 -34.49 6.76 -18.59
N ALA A 407 -35.07 5.81 -19.34
CA ALA A 407 -36.15 4.96 -18.87
C ALA A 407 -35.84 3.46 -19.05
N GLU A 408 -35.29 3.07 -20.20
CA GLU A 408 -35.09 1.66 -20.56
C GLU A 408 -33.66 1.35 -21.01
N HIS A 409 -33.21 0.13 -20.72
CA HIS A 409 -31.97 -0.40 -21.27
C HIS A 409 -32.27 -1.20 -22.54
N LYS A 410 -31.53 -0.92 -23.62
CA LYS A 410 -31.59 -1.71 -24.86
C LYS A 410 -30.24 -2.33 -25.17
N THR A 411 -30.27 -3.56 -25.68
CA THR A 411 -29.08 -4.30 -26.10
C THR A 411 -29.28 -4.78 -27.54
N THR A 412 -28.48 -4.28 -28.47
CA THR A 412 -28.53 -4.63 -29.89
C THR A 412 -27.29 -5.44 -30.25
N ARG A 413 -27.40 -6.49 -31.06
CA ARG A 413 -26.23 -7.17 -31.64
C ARG A 413 -25.76 -6.41 -32.87
N LEU A 414 -24.44 -6.29 -33.05
CA LEU A 414 -23.81 -5.62 -34.18
C LEU A 414 -23.26 -6.61 -35.19
#